data_AF-A0A8W8MHC8-F1
#
_entry.id   AF-A0A8W8MHC8-F1
#
_cell.length_a   1.000
_cell.length_b   1.000
_cell.length_c   1.000
_cell.angle_alpha   90.00
_cell.angle_beta   90.00
_cell.angle_gamma   90.00
#
_symmetry.space_group_name_H-M   'P 1'
#
loop_
_entity.id
_entity.type
_entity.pdbx_description
1 polymer ?
#
loop_
_entity_poly.entity_id
_entity_poly.type
_entity_poly.pdbx_seq_one_letter_code
_entity_poly.pdbx_strand_id
1 'polypeptide(L)'
;IKMFYANGASNFHIPGEHAHQVHPAAMKYAFRYHVQKLCRVPHCVNSLVLYLNSPAKNDGTSLLWDLDEDGIADNSEEYTIRELKEDLELCAANYVHLVVDQSFSGDIADAFKNSKRHRNVIVFASGDNNEYAYNDEYSRHWTRSNHTFDCTWDIHEHSKNAIKHSTPEVKEGERGEVRTTIFGSPCNVYPPFSAKELRQDYLGCQALPTALWIKKLLSSSEETEFGQDYANEPWA
;
A
#
# COMPACT_ATOMS: atom_id res chain seq x y z
N ILE A 1 -8.96 -7.58 -5.85
CA ILE A 1 -7.48 -7.71 -5.70
C ILE A 1 -6.89 -7.61 -7.11
N LYS A 2 -5.79 -6.89 -7.30
CA LYS A 2 -5.05 -6.84 -8.56
C LYS A 2 -3.68 -7.46 -8.32
N MET A 3 -3.34 -8.46 -9.12
CA MET A 3 -2.09 -9.22 -8.97
C MET A 3 -1.20 -8.99 -10.17
N PHE A 4 0.05 -8.63 -9.92
CA PHE A 4 1.11 -8.50 -10.91
C PHE A 4 2.16 -9.56 -10.59
N TYR A 5 2.29 -10.60 -11.44
CA TYR A 5 3.12 -11.76 -11.13
C TYR A 5 3.68 -12.40 -12.40
N ALA A 6 4.98 -12.71 -12.38
CA ALA A 6 5.75 -13.27 -13.50
C ALA A 6 5.46 -12.53 -14.83
N ASN A 7 5.50 -13.20 -15.97
CA ASN A 7 5.02 -12.64 -17.24
C ASN A 7 3.49 -12.78 -17.44
N GLY A 8 2.72 -12.82 -16.34
CA GLY A 8 1.30 -13.08 -16.35
C GLY A 8 1.01 -14.58 -16.36
N ALA A 9 0.62 -15.12 -15.20
CA ALA A 9 0.26 -16.52 -15.10
C ALA A 9 -1.14 -16.78 -15.68
N SER A 10 -1.24 -17.66 -16.68
CA SER A 10 -2.51 -18.25 -17.09
C SER A 10 -2.96 -19.29 -16.06
N ASN A 11 -4.22 -19.23 -15.62
CA ASN A 11 -4.85 -20.18 -14.68
C ASN A 11 -4.32 -20.13 -13.24
N PHE A 12 -3.91 -18.96 -12.75
CA PHE A 12 -3.67 -18.79 -11.32
C PHE A 12 -4.98 -18.97 -10.53
N HIS A 13 -5.07 -20.08 -9.79
CA HIS A 13 -6.25 -20.42 -9.01
C HIS A 13 -5.92 -20.39 -7.52
N ILE A 14 -6.57 -19.49 -6.80
CA ILE A 14 -6.58 -19.50 -5.34
C ILE A 14 -7.72 -20.46 -4.92
N PRO A 15 -7.43 -21.56 -4.20
CA PRO A 15 -8.45 -22.52 -3.81
C PRO A 15 -9.61 -21.83 -3.07
N GLY A 16 -10.84 -22.04 -3.54
CA GLY A 16 -12.04 -21.43 -2.95
C GLY A 16 -12.42 -20.06 -3.50
N GLU A 17 -11.66 -19.50 -4.45
CA GLU A 17 -12.00 -18.24 -5.13
C GLU A 17 -12.18 -18.42 -6.64
N HIS A 18 -12.90 -17.47 -7.27
CA HIS A 18 -12.97 -17.40 -8.73
C HIS A 18 -11.57 -17.14 -9.32
N ALA A 19 -11.37 -17.56 -10.58
CA ALA A 19 -10.13 -17.27 -11.28
C ALA A 19 -9.86 -15.75 -11.27
N HIS A 20 -8.70 -15.37 -10.75
CA HIS A 20 -8.30 -13.97 -10.72
C HIS A 20 -7.51 -13.63 -11.96
N GLN A 21 -7.73 -12.41 -12.46
CA GLN A 21 -6.88 -11.86 -13.50
C GLN A 21 -5.50 -11.53 -12.93
N VAL A 22 -4.47 -12.23 -13.43
CA VAL A 22 -3.06 -11.94 -13.15
C VAL A 22 -2.51 -11.12 -14.32
N HIS A 23 -1.89 -10.00 -13.99
CA HIS A 23 -1.20 -9.14 -14.93
C HIS A 23 0.30 -9.45 -14.92
N PRO A 24 1.02 -9.27 -16.03
CA PRO A 24 2.47 -9.41 -16.04
C PRO A 24 3.15 -8.39 -15.12
N ALA A 25 4.07 -8.84 -14.28
CA ALA A 25 4.94 -7.99 -13.46
C ALA A 25 5.87 -7.12 -14.34
N ALA A 26 6.15 -7.59 -15.55
CA ALA A 26 6.77 -6.84 -16.63
C ALA A 26 6.07 -5.52 -16.99
N MET A 27 4.76 -5.39 -16.73
CA MET A 27 4.00 -4.17 -17.02
C MET A 27 4.19 -3.10 -15.93
N LYS A 28 5.44 -2.71 -15.66
CA LYS A 28 5.81 -1.73 -14.62
C LYS A 28 4.93 -0.49 -14.63
N TYR A 29 4.80 0.18 -15.78
CA TYR A 29 4.01 1.41 -15.88
C TYR A 29 2.52 1.22 -15.60
N ALA A 30 1.95 0.07 -15.97
CA ALA A 30 0.55 -0.24 -15.69
C ALA A 30 0.33 -0.45 -14.19
N PHE A 31 1.25 -1.14 -13.52
CA PHE A 31 1.27 -1.30 -12.08
C PHE A 31 1.39 0.06 -11.36
N ARG A 32 2.39 0.87 -11.73
CA ARG A 32 2.59 2.21 -11.15
C ARG A 32 1.37 3.09 -11.32
N TYR A 33 0.80 3.14 -12.53
CA TYR A 33 -0.43 3.87 -12.80
C TYR A 33 -1.61 3.39 -11.95
N HIS A 34 -1.73 2.07 -11.74
CA HIS A 34 -2.78 1.51 -10.90
C HIS A 34 -2.66 1.96 -9.44
N VAL A 35 -1.45 1.89 -8.86
CA VAL A 35 -1.16 2.36 -7.49
C VAL A 35 -1.47 3.84 -7.37
N GLN A 36 -0.92 4.68 -8.27
CA GLN A 36 -1.17 6.12 -8.28
C GLN A 36 -2.66 6.46 -8.39
N LYS A 37 -3.40 5.74 -9.22
CA LYS A 37 -4.84 5.96 -9.38
C LYS A 37 -5.60 5.67 -8.10
N LEU A 38 -5.34 4.54 -7.44
CA LEU A 38 -5.98 4.21 -6.17
C LEU A 38 -5.60 5.23 -5.08
N CYS A 39 -4.35 5.67 -5.10
CA CYS A 39 -3.80 6.57 -4.11
C CYS A 39 -4.33 8.00 -4.24
N ARG A 40 -4.50 8.52 -5.47
CA ARG A 40 -4.91 9.91 -5.72
C ARG A 40 -6.42 10.12 -5.76
N VAL A 41 -7.21 9.10 -6.10
CA VAL A 41 -8.67 9.25 -6.21
C VAL A 41 -9.28 9.28 -4.80
N PRO A 42 -9.80 10.44 -4.34
CA PRO A 42 -10.33 10.55 -2.99
C PRO A 42 -11.51 9.62 -2.79
N HIS A 43 -11.60 9.00 -1.60
CA HIS A 43 -12.67 8.09 -1.22
C HIS A 43 -12.84 6.85 -2.10
N CYS A 44 -11.86 6.54 -2.96
CA CYS A 44 -11.87 5.28 -3.69
C CYS A 44 -11.41 4.09 -2.83
N VAL A 45 -10.55 4.31 -1.84
CA VAL A 45 -10.21 3.25 -0.88
C VAL A 45 -10.06 3.87 0.49
N ASN A 46 -10.66 3.24 1.51
CA ASN A 46 -10.40 3.61 2.90
C ASN A 46 -8.99 3.17 3.29
N SER A 47 -8.66 1.92 2.98
CA SER A 47 -7.33 1.32 3.17
C SER A 47 -6.78 0.83 1.84
N LEU A 48 -5.54 1.23 1.53
CA LEU A 48 -4.78 0.73 0.39
C LEU A 48 -3.73 -0.27 0.89
N VAL A 49 -3.86 -1.54 0.50
CA VAL A 49 -2.89 -2.57 0.89
C VAL A 49 -2.02 -2.93 -0.32
N LEU A 50 -0.71 -2.79 -0.18
CA LEU A 50 0.28 -3.26 -1.14
C LEU A 50 1.05 -4.41 -0.49
N TYR A 51 1.12 -5.54 -1.19
CA TYR A 51 1.94 -6.68 -0.80
C TYR A 51 3.02 -6.88 -1.84
N LEU A 52 4.28 -6.84 -1.41
CA LEU A 52 5.47 -6.96 -2.25
C LEU A 52 6.25 -8.21 -1.83
N ASN A 53 6.50 -9.12 -2.77
CA ASN A 53 7.31 -10.32 -2.57
C ASN A 53 8.06 -10.65 -3.86
N SER A 54 8.82 -9.67 -4.34
CA SER A 54 9.75 -9.82 -5.45
C SER A 54 11.16 -10.08 -4.90
N PRO A 55 12.06 -10.74 -5.67
CA PRO A 55 13.48 -10.57 -5.44
C PRO A 55 13.85 -9.08 -5.39
N ALA A 56 14.86 -8.72 -4.61
CA ALA A 56 15.25 -7.33 -4.44
C ALA A 56 16.77 -7.18 -4.47
N LYS A 57 17.22 -6.02 -4.93
CA LYS A 57 18.61 -5.59 -4.79
C LYS A 57 18.89 -5.20 -3.33
N ASN A 58 20.17 -5.07 -3.02
CA ASN A 58 20.67 -4.67 -1.70
C ASN A 58 20.36 -3.21 -1.30
N ASP A 59 19.66 -2.47 -2.15
CA ASP A 59 19.14 -1.13 -1.86
C ASP A 59 17.60 -1.12 -1.71
N GLY A 60 17.01 -2.31 -1.59
CA GLY A 60 15.56 -2.52 -1.49
C GLY A 60 14.79 -2.35 -2.81
N THR A 61 15.46 -2.10 -3.94
CA THR A 61 14.82 -2.05 -5.26
C THR A 61 14.24 -3.42 -5.62
N SER A 62 12.93 -3.46 -5.85
CA SER A 62 12.22 -4.66 -6.28
C SER A 62 12.56 -5.00 -7.73
N LEU A 63 12.93 -6.26 -7.99
CA LEU A 63 13.15 -6.79 -9.33
C LEU A 63 11.82 -7.29 -9.89
N LEU A 64 11.45 -6.76 -11.05
CA LEU A 64 10.29 -7.17 -11.81
C LEU A 64 10.68 -8.33 -12.74
N TRP A 65 9.76 -8.70 -13.64
CA TRP A 65 10.00 -9.80 -14.57
C TRP A 65 10.95 -9.38 -15.69
N ASP A 66 11.99 -10.17 -15.90
CA ASP A 66 12.94 -10.10 -17.02
C ASP A 66 12.22 -10.47 -18.33
N LEU A 67 11.93 -9.46 -19.15
CA LEU A 67 11.17 -9.60 -20.40
C LEU A 67 12.02 -10.00 -21.59
N ASP A 68 13.27 -9.52 -21.64
CA ASP A 68 14.17 -9.74 -22.76
C ASP A 68 15.13 -10.93 -22.55
N GLU A 69 15.07 -11.54 -21.37
CA GLU A 69 15.76 -12.76 -20.95
C GLU A 69 17.29 -12.60 -20.97
N ASP A 70 17.78 -11.37 -20.79
CA ASP A 70 19.22 -11.08 -20.78
C ASP A 70 19.87 -11.26 -19.39
N GLY A 71 19.04 -11.43 -18.35
CA GLY A 71 19.47 -11.59 -16.95
C GLY A 71 19.99 -10.31 -16.30
N ILE A 72 19.76 -9.14 -16.91
CA ILE A 72 20.19 -7.82 -16.48
C ILE A 72 18.94 -6.98 -16.22
N ALA A 73 18.66 -6.73 -14.94
CA ALA A 73 17.57 -5.84 -14.58
C ALA A 73 17.85 -4.41 -15.10
N ASP A 74 17.01 -3.94 -16.01
CA ASP A 74 17.04 -2.59 -16.54
C ASP A 74 16.04 -1.64 -15.85
N ASN A 75 15.98 -0.38 -16.28
CA ASN A 75 15.06 0.61 -15.69
C ASN A 75 13.57 0.25 -15.84
N SER A 76 13.19 -0.58 -16.81
CA SER A 76 11.83 -1.05 -17.01
C SER A 76 11.50 -2.29 -16.17
N GLU A 77 12.52 -3.00 -15.72
CA GLU A 77 12.46 -4.23 -14.93
C GLU A 77 12.77 -4.02 -13.44
N GLU A 78 13.04 -2.79 -13.03
CA GLU A 78 13.24 -2.43 -11.63
C GLU A 78 12.07 -1.61 -11.10
N TYR A 79 11.67 -1.80 -9.86
CA TYR A 79 10.79 -0.89 -9.15
C TYR A 79 11.48 -0.35 -7.91
N THR A 80 11.96 0.90 -8.04
CA THR A 80 12.81 1.52 -7.03
C THR A 80 12.00 2.05 -5.85
N ILE A 81 12.66 2.20 -4.70
CA ILE A 81 12.07 2.87 -3.53
C ILE A 81 11.61 4.29 -3.88
N ARG A 82 12.36 5.00 -4.75
CA ARG A 82 11.99 6.34 -5.21
C ARG A 82 10.65 6.32 -5.95
N GLU A 83 10.47 5.38 -6.86
CA GLU A 83 9.22 5.24 -7.61
C GLU A 83 8.06 4.84 -6.69
N LEU A 84 8.29 3.96 -5.73
CA LEU A 84 7.30 3.61 -4.71
C LEU A 84 6.85 4.82 -3.89
N LYS A 85 7.79 5.68 -3.48
CA LYS A 85 7.47 6.94 -2.80
C LYS A 85 6.69 7.89 -3.71
N GLU A 86 7.13 8.10 -4.94
CA GLU A 86 6.40 8.92 -5.91
C GLU A 86 4.96 8.44 -6.13
N ASP A 87 4.76 7.12 -6.14
CA ASP A 87 3.46 6.51 -6.40
C ASP A 87 2.49 6.60 -5.21
N LEU A 88 3.03 6.65 -3.98
CA LEU A 88 2.27 6.73 -2.72
C LEU A 88 2.22 8.13 -2.10
N GLU A 89 2.79 9.11 -2.77
CA GLU A 89 2.90 10.47 -2.29
C GLU A 89 1.53 11.13 -2.06
N LEU A 90 1.35 11.72 -0.87
CA LEU A 90 0.13 12.43 -0.46
C LEU A 90 -1.14 11.60 -0.69
N CYS A 91 -1.07 10.31 -0.38
CA CYS A 91 -2.15 9.37 -0.63
C CYS A 91 -3.46 9.78 0.06
N ALA A 92 -4.56 9.77 -0.71
CA ALA A 92 -5.90 10.11 -0.25
C ALA A 92 -6.60 9.00 0.55
N ALA A 93 -6.04 7.78 0.56
CA ALA A 93 -6.50 6.71 1.43
C ALA A 93 -6.34 7.12 2.91
N ASN A 94 -7.16 6.60 3.82
CA ASN A 94 -6.95 6.87 5.25
C ASN A 94 -5.71 6.15 5.77
N TYR A 95 -5.44 4.95 5.24
CA TYR A 95 -4.32 4.10 5.61
C TYR A 95 -3.71 3.47 4.35
N VAL A 96 -2.39 3.39 4.31
CA VAL A 96 -1.66 2.62 3.31
C VAL A 96 -0.82 1.59 4.06
N HIS A 97 -1.16 0.31 3.93
CA HIS A 97 -0.39 -0.78 4.52
C HIS A 97 0.51 -1.40 3.46
N LEU A 98 1.82 -1.29 3.63
CA LEU A 98 2.80 -2.01 2.81
C LEU A 98 3.25 -3.23 3.60
N VAL A 99 2.91 -4.41 3.10
CA VAL A 99 3.43 -5.68 3.63
C VAL A 99 4.54 -6.12 2.68
N VAL A 100 5.78 -6.07 3.16
CA VAL A 100 6.96 -6.21 2.32
C VAL A 100 7.70 -7.48 2.74
N ASP A 101 7.48 -8.56 1.98
CA ASP A 101 8.18 -9.83 2.15
C ASP A 101 9.25 -10.02 1.07
N GLN A 102 10.29 -9.20 1.10
CA GLN A 102 11.43 -9.31 0.19
C GLN A 102 12.73 -9.05 0.94
N SER A 103 13.85 -9.41 0.30
CA SER A 103 15.18 -9.14 0.84
C SER A 103 15.41 -7.63 0.97
N PHE A 104 16.16 -7.23 1.99
CA PHE A 104 16.48 -5.82 2.27
C PHE A 104 15.22 -4.95 2.47
N SER A 105 14.13 -5.56 2.97
CA SER A 105 12.84 -4.87 3.13
C SER A 105 12.87 -3.74 4.16
N GLY A 106 13.83 -3.74 5.09
CA GLY A 106 14.08 -2.64 6.01
C GLY A 106 14.40 -1.31 5.32
N ASP A 107 15.05 -1.32 4.14
CA ASP A 107 15.33 -0.09 3.38
C ASP A 107 14.03 0.61 2.94
N ILE A 108 13.02 -0.17 2.55
CA ILE A 108 11.69 0.37 2.25
C ILE A 108 11.08 0.96 3.51
N ALA A 109 11.14 0.25 4.63
CA ALA A 109 10.57 0.74 5.89
C ALA A 109 11.20 2.07 6.34
N ASP A 110 12.54 2.16 6.31
CA ASP A 110 13.27 3.38 6.65
C ASP A 110 12.96 4.55 5.68
N ALA A 111 12.70 4.27 4.41
CA ALA A 111 12.37 5.31 3.43
C ALA A 111 11.04 6.04 3.72
N PHE A 112 10.13 5.40 4.47
CA PHE A 112 8.84 5.98 4.88
C PHE A 112 8.83 6.52 6.31
N LYS A 113 9.83 6.18 7.13
CA LYS A 113 9.95 6.60 8.53
C LYS A 113 9.83 8.11 8.70
N ASN A 114 8.86 8.56 9.48
CA ASN A 114 8.58 9.98 9.79
C ASN A 114 8.35 10.86 8.56
N SER A 115 8.01 10.27 7.40
CA SER A 115 7.82 11.04 6.18
C SER A 115 6.54 11.88 6.22
N LYS A 116 6.70 13.20 6.07
CA LYS A 116 5.58 14.16 6.02
C LYS A 116 4.72 14.07 4.76
N ARG A 117 5.28 13.53 3.67
CA ARG A 117 4.56 13.33 2.40
C ARG A 117 3.83 11.98 2.33
N HIS A 118 4.05 11.12 3.32
CA HIS A 118 3.55 9.74 3.39
C HIS A 118 2.98 9.45 4.77
N ARG A 119 2.24 10.41 5.34
CA ARG A 119 1.86 10.40 6.77
C ARG A 119 1.07 9.16 7.18
N ASN A 120 0.22 8.69 6.28
CA ASN A 120 -0.70 7.57 6.42
C ASN A 120 -0.12 6.22 5.97
N VAL A 121 1.18 6.16 5.69
CA VAL A 121 1.86 4.96 5.22
C VAL A 121 2.47 4.20 6.40
N ILE A 122 2.21 2.90 6.46
CA ILE A 122 2.72 1.97 7.46
C ILE A 122 3.38 0.83 6.71
N VAL A 123 4.67 0.60 6.97
CA VAL A 123 5.46 -0.44 6.33
C VAL A 123 5.75 -1.54 7.33
N PHE A 124 5.33 -2.75 6.98
CA PHE A 124 5.59 -3.98 7.71
C PHE A 124 6.59 -4.82 6.89
N ALA A 125 7.87 -4.76 7.25
CA ALA A 125 8.97 -5.44 6.57
C ALA A 125 9.24 -6.82 7.19
N SER A 126 9.60 -7.81 6.35
CA SER A 126 9.93 -9.16 6.79
C SER A 126 11.33 -9.30 7.38
N GLY A 127 12.23 -8.34 7.12
CA GLY A 127 13.59 -8.31 7.64
C GLY A 127 14.14 -6.89 7.75
N ASP A 128 15.31 -6.77 8.36
CA ASP A 128 16.09 -5.53 8.46
C ASP A 128 16.74 -5.16 7.10
N ASN A 129 17.40 -4.01 7.04
CA ASN A 129 18.02 -3.42 5.85
C ASN A 129 19.13 -4.29 5.25
N ASN A 130 19.66 -5.27 6.01
CA ASN A 130 20.77 -6.14 5.60
C ASN A 130 20.42 -7.64 5.65
N GLU A 131 19.13 -7.97 5.64
CA GLU A 131 18.66 -9.35 5.76
C GLU A 131 17.90 -9.81 4.51
N TYR A 132 17.97 -11.11 4.24
CA TYR A 132 17.16 -11.75 3.20
C TYR A 132 15.77 -12.12 3.72
N ALA A 133 14.80 -12.22 2.82
CA ALA A 133 13.53 -12.89 3.11
C ALA A 133 13.68 -14.41 2.92
N TYR A 134 13.07 -15.21 3.81
CA TYR A 134 13.26 -16.66 3.83
C TYR A 134 11.95 -17.43 3.66
N ASN A 135 11.92 -18.34 2.68
CA ASN A 135 10.92 -19.43 2.51
C ASN A 135 9.45 -19.03 2.81
N ASP A 136 9.04 -17.81 2.43
CA ASP A 136 7.72 -17.23 2.69
C ASP A 136 7.29 -17.16 4.16
N GLU A 137 8.20 -17.28 5.13
CA GLU A 137 7.86 -17.37 6.57
C GLU A 137 6.94 -16.22 7.02
N TYR A 138 7.23 -15.00 6.57
CA TYR A 138 6.43 -13.82 6.88
C TYR A 138 5.09 -13.81 6.18
N SER A 139 5.07 -14.02 4.86
CA SER A 139 3.84 -14.14 4.08
C SER A 139 2.90 -15.21 4.64
N ARG A 140 3.43 -16.36 5.07
CA ARG A 140 2.67 -17.46 5.66
C ARG A 140 2.07 -17.10 7.02
N HIS A 141 2.80 -16.34 7.84
CA HIS A 141 2.27 -15.84 9.11
C HIS A 141 1.14 -14.84 8.88
N TRP A 142 1.33 -13.88 7.97
CA TRP A 142 0.31 -12.89 7.63
C TRP A 142 -0.95 -13.55 7.09
N THR A 143 -0.85 -14.42 6.09
CA THR A 143 -2.00 -15.07 5.44
C THR A 143 -2.83 -15.97 6.36
N ARG A 144 -2.27 -16.46 7.46
CA ARG A 144 -2.99 -17.29 8.46
C ARG A 144 -3.74 -16.46 9.51
N SER A 145 -3.52 -15.16 9.55
CA SER A 145 -4.13 -14.27 10.55
C SER A 145 -5.58 -13.93 10.20
N ASN A 146 -6.39 -13.57 11.20
CA ASN A 146 -7.77 -13.17 10.97
C ASN A 146 -7.85 -11.67 10.62
N HIS A 147 -7.65 -11.36 9.35
CA HIS A 147 -7.64 -9.99 8.85
C HIS A 147 -8.96 -9.20 9.00
N THR A 148 -10.06 -9.84 9.41
CA THR A 148 -11.33 -9.15 9.72
C THR A 148 -11.43 -8.68 11.18
N PHE A 149 -10.55 -9.19 12.04
CA PHE A 149 -10.60 -8.96 13.49
C PHE A 149 -9.27 -8.47 14.05
N ASP A 150 -8.16 -9.11 13.67
CA ASP A 150 -6.82 -8.82 14.18
C ASP A 150 -6.31 -7.49 13.65
N CYS A 151 -5.65 -6.71 14.52
CA CYS A 151 -4.97 -5.48 14.11
C CYS A 151 -3.71 -5.84 13.30
N THR A 152 -3.41 -5.08 12.24
CA THR A 152 -2.18 -5.25 11.45
C THR A 152 -0.92 -5.16 12.30
N TRP A 153 -0.93 -4.27 13.31
CA TRP A 153 0.15 -4.14 14.28
C TRP A 153 0.36 -5.43 15.08
N ASP A 154 -0.71 -6.03 15.61
CA ASP A 154 -0.62 -7.25 16.42
C ASP A 154 -0.17 -8.43 15.55
N ILE A 155 -0.63 -8.51 14.29
CA ILE A 155 -0.15 -9.50 13.32
C ILE A 155 1.36 -9.40 13.15
N HIS A 156 1.88 -8.18 12.93
CA HIS A 156 3.32 -7.93 12.80
C HIS A 156 4.07 -8.24 14.09
N GLU A 157 3.61 -7.80 15.26
CA GLU A 157 4.29 -8.08 16.53
C GLU A 157 4.37 -9.59 16.81
N HIS A 158 3.31 -10.35 16.51
CA HIS A 158 3.36 -11.80 16.61
C HIS A 158 4.33 -12.43 15.62
N SER A 159 4.56 -11.81 14.45
CA SER A 159 5.49 -12.32 13.44
C SER A 159 6.94 -12.34 13.93
N LYS A 160 7.34 -11.40 14.81
CA LYS A 160 8.68 -11.34 15.42
C LYS A 160 9.04 -12.60 16.22
N ASN A 161 8.04 -13.28 16.75
CA ASN A 161 8.23 -14.55 17.47
C ASN A 161 8.04 -15.78 16.57
N ALA A 162 7.32 -15.64 15.45
CA ALA A 162 7.02 -16.75 14.53
C ALA A 162 8.13 -16.98 13.51
N ILE A 163 8.82 -15.92 13.09
CA ILE A 163 9.91 -15.94 12.10
C ILE A 163 11.23 -16.26 12.80
N LYS A 164 12.08 -17.03 12.12
CA LYS A 164 13.35 -17.51 12.68
C LYS A 164 14.59 -16.98 11.99
N HIS A 165 14.47 -16.56 10.74
CA HIS A 165 15.62 -16.32 9.86
C HIS A 165 15.83 -14.85 9.48
N SER A 166 14.91 -13.97 9.86
CA SER A 166 15.02 -12.53 9.68
C SER A 166 14.38 -11.81 10.87
N THR A 167 14.56 -10.50 10.92
CA THR A 167 14.12 -9.60 11.98
C THR A 167 13.04 -8.67 11.42
N PRO A 168 11.75 -9.00 11.59
CA PRO A 168 10.67 -8.17 11.08
C PRO A 168 10.69 -6.77 11.71
N GLU A 169 10.55 -5.76 10.87
CA GLU A 169 10.48 -4.36 11.29
C GLU A 169 9.16 -3.70 10.88
N VAL A 170 8.73 -2.73 11.68
CA VAL A 170 7.63 -1.82 11.32
C VAL A 170 8.11 -0.38 11.43
N LYS A 171 7.84 0.41 10.39
CA LYS A 171 8.11 1.86 10.34
C LYS A 171 6.92 2.58 9.71
N GLU A 172 6.70 3.80 10.16
CA GLU A 172 5.50 4.56 9.82
C GLU A 172 5.83 5.98 9.40
N GLY A 173 4.91 6.57 8.63
CA GLY A 173 4.88 7.99 8.38
C GLY A 173 4.53 8.81 9.62
N GLU A 174 4.45 10.14 9.45
CA GLU A 174 4.24 11.09 10.55
C GLU A 174 2.98 10.87 11.40
N ARG A 175 1.97 10.12 10.92
CA ARG A 175 0.71 9.91 11.66
C ARG A 175 0.85 8.95 12.85
N GLY A 176 1.90 8.11 12.87
CA GLY A 176 2.18 7.15 13.97
C GLY A 176 1.25 5.92 14.02
N GLU A 177 1.32 5.18 15.14
CA GLU A 177 0.78 3.82 15.30
C GLU A 177 -0.72 3.71 15.05
N VAL A 178 -1.09 3.23 13.86
CA VAL A 178 -2.49 2.94 13.53
C VAL A 178 -2.80 1.47 13.80
N ARG A 179 -3.74 1.24 14.72
CA ARG A 179 -4.27 -0.10 15.04
C ARG A 179 -5.61 -0.33 14.35
N THR A 180 -5.55 -0.73 13.08
CA THR A 180 -6.72 -1.14 12.30
C THR A 180 -6.53 -2.55 11.76
N THR A 181 -7.61 -3.14 11.26
CA THR A 181 -7.52 -4.30 10.35
C THR A 181 -6.91 -3.89 9.01
N ILE A 182 -6.61 -4.85 8.13
CA ILE A 182 -6.12 -4.54 6.77
C ILE A 182 -7.13 -3.71 5.96
N PHE A 183 -8.42 -3.77 6.33
CA PHE A 183 -9.50 -3.02 5.68
C PHE A 183 -9.62 -1.57 6.20
N GLY A 184 -8.83 -1.22 7.22
CA GLY A 184 -8.92 0.08 7.89
C GLY A 184 -10.11 0.19 8.84
N SER A 185 -10.74 -0.93 9.20
CA SER A 185 -11.77 -0.97 10.25
C SER A 185 -11.13 -1.05 11.62
N PRO A 186 -11.83 -0.65 12.70
CA PRO A 186 -11.40 -0.97 14.05
C PRO A 186 -11.24 -2.48 14.22
N CYS A 187 -10.16 -2.88 14.88
CA CYS A 187 -9.85 -4.28 15.22
C CYS A 187 -10.32 -4.62 16.63
N ASN A 188 -10.31 -5.91 16.99
CA ASN A 188 -10.69 -6.43 18.31
C ASN A 188 -12.10 -6.01 18.79
N VAL A 189 -13.02 -5.72 17.87
CA VAL A 189 -14.40 -5.29 18.18
C VAL A 189 -15.28 -6.50 18.50
N TYR A 190 -16.15 -6.37 19.51
CA TYR A 190 -17.13 -7.39 19.89
C TYR A 190 -18.57 -6.84 19.82
N PRO A 191 -19.46 -7.42 18.99
CA PRO A 191 -19.20 -8.51 18.05
C PRO A 191 -18.31 -8.06 16.87
N PRO A 192 -17.55 -8.98 16.24
CA PRO A 192 -16.77 -8.66 15.04
C PRO A 192 -17.66 -8.19 13.89
N PHE A 193 -17.13 -7.32 13.02
CA PHE A 193 -17.83 -6.89 11.82
C PHE A 193 -18.16 -8.08 10.92
N SER A 194 -19.39 -8.13 10.44
CA SER A 194 -19.79 -9.07 9.40
C SER A 194 -19.13 -8.73 8.06
N ALA A 195 -19.01 -9.72 7.19
CA ALA A 195 -18.51 -9.51 5.83
C ALA A 195 -19.35 -8.48 5.03
N LYS A 196 -20.64 -8.32 5.37
CA LYS A 196 -21.52 -7.32 4.76
C LYS A 196 -21.16 -5.91 5.20
N GLU A 197 -20.95 -5.69 6.50
CA GLU A 197 -20.54 -4.39 7.06
C GLU A 197 -19.17 -3.98 6.54
N LEU A 198 -18.19 -4.91 6.52
CA LEU A 198 -16.88 -4.63 5.93
C LEU A 198 -16.98 -4.23 4.46
N ARG A 199 -17.84 -4.92 3.69
CA ARG A 199 -18.06 -4.62 2.26
C ARG A 199 -18.70 -3.26 2.04
N GLN A 200 -19.62 -2.86 2.91
CA GLN A 200 -20.37 -1.62 2.79
C GLN A 200 -19.54 -0.42 3.25
N ASP A 201 -18.83 -0.57 4.37
CA ASP A 201 -18.29 0.57 5.12
C ASP A 201 -16.77 0.72 4.99
N TYR A 202 -16.04 -0.28 4.48
CA TYR A 202 -14.57 -0.27 4.46
C TYR A 202 -13.92 -0.73 3.15
N LEU A 203 -14.62 -1.49 2.29
CA LEU A 203 -14.07 -2.05 1.05
C LEU A 203 -14.51 -1.28 -0.20
N GLY A 204 -13.56 -1.08 -1.11
CA GLY A 204 -13.80 -0.54 -2.46
C GLY A 204 -14.05 0.97 -2.51
N CYS A 205 -14.25 1.50 -3.72
CA CYS A 205 -14.60 2.91 -3.89
C CYS A 205 -16.03 3.12 -3.39
N GLN A 206 -16.18 3.91 -2.33
CA GLN A 206 -17.49 4.22 -1.80
C GLN A 206 -18.16 5.28 -2.66
N ALA A 207 -19.42 5.03 -3.02
CA ALA A 207 -20.26 6.08 -3.57
C ALA A 207 -20.52 7.10 -2.46
N LEU A 208 -19.87 8.25 -2.53
CA LEU A 208 -20.09 9.31 -1.56
C LEU A 208 -21.54 9.79 -1.64
N PRO A 209 -22.25 9.91 -0.50
CA PRO A 209 -23.51 10.60 -0.44
C PRO A 209 -23.42 11.97 -1.11
N THR A 210 -24.44 12.37 -1.87
CA THR A 210 -24.49 13.67 -2.59
C THR A 210 -24.18 14.86 -1.67
N ALA A 211 -24.53 14.77 -0.39
CA ALA A 211 -24.21 15.81 0.60
C ALA A 211 -22.69 16.03 0.81
N LEU A 212 -21.87 14.97 0.77
CA LEU A 212 -20.41 15.09 0.84
C LEU A 212 -19.85 15.68 -0.45
N TRP A 213 -20.45 15.36 -1.60
CA TRP A 213 -20.14 16.02 -2.87
C TRP A 213 -20.43 17.51 -2.82
N ILE A 214 -21.62 17.91 -2.34
CA ILE A 214 -22.02 19.31 -2.19
C ILE A 214 -21.09 20.04 -1.23
N LYS A 215 -20.78 19.44 -0.06
CA LYS A 215 -19.86 20.04 0.92
C LYS A 215 -18.48 20.28 0.31
N LYS A 216 -17.96 19.35 -0.49
CA LYS A 216 -16.67 19.49 -1.17
C LYS A 216 -16.70 20.56 -2.26
N LEU A 217 -17.79 20.63 -3.03
CA LEU A 217 -17.99 21.69 -4.03
C LEU A 217 -18.03 23.07 -3.36
N LEU A 218 -18.75 23.19 -2.25
CA LEU A 218 -18.85 24.43 -1.47
C LEU A 218 -17.52 24.84 -0.83
N SER A 219 -16.73 23.88 -0.29
CA SER A 219 -15.39 24.20 0.23
C SER A 219 -14.40 24.61 -0.87
N SER A 220 -14.55 24.07 -2.08
CA SER A 220 -13.69 24.47 -3.23
C SER A 220 -14.08 25.84 -3.82
N SER A 221 -15.34 26.26 -3.68
CA SER A 221 -15.76 27.63 -4.06
C SER A 221 -15.30 28.67 -3.05
N GLU A 222 -15.21 28.32 -1.75
CA GLU A 222 -14.69 29.23 -0.72
C GLU A 222 -13.18 29.50 -0.90
N GLU A 223 -12.40 28.53 -1.38
CA GLU A 223 -10.98 28.73 -1.71
C GLU A 223 -10.76 29.58 -2.97
N THR A 224 -11.75 29.70 -3.86
CA THR A 224 -11.67 30.58 -5.04
C THR A 224 -12.14 32.01 -4.77
N GLU A 225 -12.90 32.26 -3.70
CA GLU A 225 -13.36 33.60 -3.33
C GLU A 225 -12.34 34.38 -2.45
N PHE A 226 -11.36 33.72 -1.82
CA PHE A 226 -10.31 34.39 -1.04
C PHE A 226 -9.02 34.70 -1.83
N GLY A 227 -9.02 34.47 -3.15
CA GLY A 227 -7.86 34.67 -4.03
C GLY A 227 -7.91 35.92 -4.93
N GLN A 228 -8.88 36.82 -4.73
CA GLN A 228 -9.00 38.07 -5.52
C GLN A 228 -8.95 39.30 -4.62
N ASP A 229 -7.77 39.61 -4.07
CA ASP A 229 -7.55 40.93 -3.45
C ASP A 229 -6.07 41.36 -3.49
N TYR A 230 -5.43 41.26 -4.65
CA TYR A 230 -4.20 42.02 -4.96
C TYR A 230 -4.13 42.33 -6.46
N ALA A 231 -4.94 43.28 -6.90
CA ALA A 231 -4.68 44.00 -8.14
C ALA A 231 -5.34 45.38 -8.04
N ASN A 232 -4.61 46.37 -7.51
CA ASN A 232 -4.76 47.79 -7.84
C ASN A 232 -3.67 48.61 -7.13
N GLU A 233 -2.50 48.74 -7.76
CA GLU A 233 -1.69 49.95 -7.62
C GLU A 233 -1.31 50.45 -9.02
N PRO A 234 -1.65 51.70 -9.37
CA PRO A 234 -1.28 52.30 -10.64
C PRO A 234 0.10 52.96 -10.55
N TRP A 235 0.82 52.85 -11.65
CA TRP A 235 2.03 53.58 -12.01
C TRP A 235 1.99 55.07 -11.59
N ALA A 236 2.93 55.44 -10.71
CA ALA A 236 3.51 56.77 -10.61
C ALA A 236 4.94 56.66 -10.05
#